data_AF-A0A9D2VFF9-F1
#
_entry.id   AF-A0A9D2VFF9-F1
#
_cell.length_a   1.000
_cell.length_b   1.000
_cell.length_c   1.000
_cell.angle_alpha   90.00
_cell.angle_beta   90.00
_cell.angle_gamma   90.00
#
_symmetry.space_group_name_H-M   'P 1'
#
loop_
_entity.id
_entity.type
_entity.pdbx_description
1 polymer ?
#
loop_
_entity_poly.entity_id
_entity_poly.type
_entity_poly.pdbx_seq_one_letter_code
_entity_poly.pdbx_strand_id
1 'polypeptide(L)' 'MKKVLLGLGAVLALAGCAPQNTLVVQTDVDLNQYMGTWHEQVRLPNRFQKKCAADVAAHYERLADG' A
#
# COMPACT_ATOMS: atom_id res chain seq x y z
N MET A 1 36.40 25.10 -2.30
CA MET A 1 36.29 23.67 -2.71
C MET A 1 36.25 22.71 -1.51
N LYS A 2 37.24 22.72 -0.59
CA LYS A 2 37.24 21.85 0.61
C LYS A 2 36.01 21.98 1.54
N LYS A 3 35.45 23.19 1.68
CA LYS A 3 34.23 23.43 2.50
C LYS A 3 32.96 22.82 1.90
N VAL A 4 32.90 22.67 0.57
CA VAL A 4 31.76 22.06 -0.14
C VAL A 4 31.80 20.53 0.01
N LEU A 5 32.99 19.93 -0.04
CA LEU A 5 33.18 18.50 0.23
C LEU A 5 32.82 18.09 1.67
N LEU A 6 33.09 18.96 2.66
CA LEU A 6 32.71 18.69 4.06
C LEU A 6 31.18 18.74 4.27
N GLY A 7 30.49 19.67 3.61
CA GLY A 7 29.03 19.79 3.71
C GLY A 7 28.29 18.61 3.08
N LEU A 8 28.83 18.04 2.00
CA LEU A 8 28.22 16.91 1.29
C LEU A 8 28.31 15.60 2.10
N GLY A 9 29.41 15.38 2.83
CA GLY A 9 29.59 14.20 3.69
C GLY A 9 28.62 14.17 4.88
N ALA A 10 28.27 15.33 5.44
CA ALA A 10 27.33 15.43 6.56
C ALA A 10 25.86 15.15 6.14
N VAL A 11 25.49 15.47 4.90
CA VAL A 11 24.14 15.23 4.35
C VAL A 11 23.92 13.74 4.04
N LEU A 12 24.95 13.04 3.55
CA LEU A 12 24.90 11.59 3.28
C LEU A 12 24.73 10.74 4.55
N ALA A 13 25.25 11.20 5.70
CA ALA A 13 25.17 10.47 6.97
C ALA A 13 23.76 10.47 7.61
N LEU A 14 22.88 11.39 7.21
CA LEU A 14 21.53 11.55 7.77
C LEU A 14 20.43 10.81 6.98
N ALA A 15 20.77 10.18 5.85
CA ALA A 15 19.79 9.55 4.96
C ALA A 15 19.39 8.10 5.34
N GLY A 16 19.88 7.56 6.47
CA GLY A 16 19.78 6.13 6.79
C GLY A 16 18.68 5.70 7.78
N CYS A 17 18.01 6.63 8.47
CA CYS A 17 17.03 6.27 9.51
C CYS A 17 15.60 6.54 9.04
N ALA A 18 15.09 5.69 8.15
CA ALA A 18 13.65 5.60 7.90
C ALA A 18 13.05 4.55 8.86
N PRO A 19 11.95 4.85 9.57
CA PRO A 19 11.27 3.84 10.37
C PRO A 19 10.69 2.77 9.44
N GLN A 20 11.02 1.51 9.72
CA GLN A 20 10.43 0.37 9.05
C GLN A 20 9.02 0.17 9.61
N ASN A 21 8.05 0.88 9.04
CA ASN A 21 6.65 0.70 9.38
C ASN A 21 6.12 -0.59 8.74
N THR A 22 6.37 -1.72 9.41
CA THR A 22 5.75 -2.99 9.04
C THR A 22 4.24 -2.88 9.21
N LEU A 23 3.49 -3.13 8.15
CA LEU A 23 2.04 -3.22 8.21
C LEU A 23 1.64 -4.49 8.96
N VAL A 24 0.71 -4.36 9.90
CA VAL A 24 0.14 -5.52 10.62
C VAL A 24 -0.86 -6.21 9.69
N VAL A 25 -0.75 -7.54 9.58
CA VAL A 25 -1.64 -8.39 8.77
C VAL A 25 -2.58 -9.16 9.69
N GLN A 26 -3.86 -9.26 9.33
CA GLN A 26 -4.83 -10.09 10.04
C GLN A 26 -4.53 -11.58 9.82
N THR A 27 -4.37 -12.34 10.90
CA THR A 27 -3.96 -13.76 10.84
C THR A 27 -5.12 -14.73 10.63
N ASP A 28 -6.30 -14.38 11.15
CA ASP A 28 -7.44 -15.30 11.23
C ASP A 28 -8.63 -14.77 10.45
N VAL A 29 -8.46 -14.63 9.13
CA VAL A 29 -9.55 -14.21 8.24
C VAL A 29 -10.49 -15.37 7.99
N ASP A 30 -11.75 -15.23 8.40
CA ASP A 30 -12.82 -16.14 7.97
C ASP A 30 -13.25 -15.78 6.54
N LEU A 31 -12.80 -16.59 5.58
CA LEU A 31 -13.12 -16.38 4.17
C LEU A 31 -14.62 -16.40 3.89
N ASN A 32 -15.42 -17.18 4.64
CA ASN A 32 -16.87 -17.22 4.39
C ASN A 32 -17.54 -15.89 4.74
N GLN A 33 -17.02 -15.18 5.75
CA GLN A 33 -17.47 -13.83 6.10
C GLN A 33 -16.87 -12.76 5.17
N TYR A 34 -15.74 -13.05 4.54
CA TYR A 34 -15.08 -12.11 3.62
C TYR A 34 -15.70 -12.08 2.22
N MET A 35 -16.36 -13.16 1.80
CA MET A 35 -17.00 -13.28 0.49
C MET A 35 -18.09 -12.23 0.26
N GLY A 36 -18.49 -12.09 -1.01
CA GLY A 36 -19.55 -11.19 -1.43
C GLY A 36 -19.02 -9.87 -1.98
N THR A 37 -19.83 -8.82 -1.88
CA THR A 37 -19.57 -7.53 -2.53
C THR A 37 -19.08 -6.49 -1.54
N TRP A 38 -17.91 -5.91 -1.84
CA TRP A 38 -17.35 -4.77 -1.13
C TRP A 38 -17.40 -3.53 -2.01
N HIS A 39 -18.04 -2.45 -1.53
CA HIS A 39 -18.04 -1.17 -2.21
C HIS A 39 -16.82 -0.34 -1.80
N GLU A 40 -16.07 0.12 -2.80
CA GLU A 40 -14.87 0.91 -2.56
C GLU A 40 -15.26 2.31 -2.08
N GLN A 41 -14.89 2.63 -0.83
CA GLN A 41 -15.17 3.95 -0.25
C GLN A 41 -14.12 4.99 -0.65
N VAL A 42 -12.83 4.61 -0.59
CA VAL A 42 -11.68 5.46 -0.91
C VAL A 42 -10.54 4.62 -1.48
N ARG A 43 -9.67 5.26 -2.27
CA ARG A 43 -8.49 4.61 -2.88
C ARG A 43 -7.34 5.59 -3.07
N LEU A 44 -6.14 5.04 -3.21
CA LEU A 44 -5.00 5.76 -3.78
C LEU A 44 -5.25 6.02 -5.29
N PRO A 45 -4.53 6.98 -5.92
CA PRO A 45 -4.69 7.32 -7.34
C PRO A 45 -4.11 6.25 -8.28
N ASN A 46 -4.70 5.06 -8.24
CA ASN A 46 -4.33 3.88 -9.00
C ASN A 46 -4.58 4.08 -10.51
N ARG A 47 -3.51 4.02 -11.32
CA ARG A 47 -3.61 4.30 -12.77
C ARG A 47 -4.60 3.40 -13.52
N PHE A 48 -4.79 2.17 -13.06
CA PHE A 48 -5.68 1.18 -13.67
C PHE A 48 -7.17 1.46 -13.36
N GLN A 49 -7.46 2.20 -12.29
CA GLN A 49 -8.82 2.62 -11.91
C GLN A 49 -9.19 4.01 -12.43
N LYS A 50 -8.36 4.64 -13.27
CA LYS A 50 -8.60 6.02 -13.77
C LYS A 50 -9.95 6.20 -14.47
N LYS A 51 -10.53 5.13 -15.03
CA LYS A 51 -11.83 5.16 -15.71
C LYS A 51 -12.99 4.63 -14.86
N CYS A 52 -12.73 4.23 -13.61
CA CYS A 52 -13.75 3.75 -12.67
C CYS A 52 -14.39 4.95 -11.97
N ALA A 53 -15.37 5.59 -12.62
CA ALA A 53 -15.91 6.88 -12.19
C ALA A 53 -16.84 6.80 -10.95
N ALA A 54 -17.60 5.73 -10.79
CA ALA A 54 -18.56 5.52 -9.71
C ALA A 54 -18.81 4.02 -9.46
N ASP A 55 -19.52 3.70 -8.37
CA ASP A 55 -20.04 2.37 -8.03
C ASP A 55 -19.01 1.23 -8.09
N VAL A 56 -17.78 1.54 -7.72
CA VAL A 56 -16.67 0.59 -7.78
C VAL A 56 -16.84 -0.43 -6.67
N ALA A 57 -16.83 -1.71 -7.06
CA ALA A 57 -16.97 -2.81 -6.12
C ALA A 57 -16.00 -3.95 -6.46
N ALA A 58 -15.62 -4.71 -5.42
CA ALA A 58 -14.94 -5.98 -5.53
C ALA A 58 -15.92 -7.10 -5.17
N HIS A 59 -16.01 -8.12 -6.02
CA HIS A 59 -16.82 -9.31 -5.77
C HIS A 59 -15.90 -10.49 -5.50
N TYR A 60 -16.02 -11.08 -4.32
CA TYR A 60 -15.22 -12.23 -3.89
C TYR A 60 -16.08 -13.48 -3.87
N GLU A 61 -15.65 -14.47 -4.64
CA GLU A 61 -16.25 -15.80 -4.72
C GLU A 61 -15.19 -16.86 -4.40
N ARG A 62 -15.63 -17.99 -3.85
CA ARG A 62 -14.76 -19.13 -3.57
C ARG A 62 -14.64 -19.99 -4.82
N LEU A 63 -13.42 -20.22 -5.27
CA LEU A 63 -13.13 -21.15 -6.36
C LEU A 63 -12.99 -22.58 -5.84
N ALA A 64 -13.19 -23.56 -6.74
CA ALA A 64 -13.16 -24.97 -6.38
C ALA A 64 -11.76 -25.46 -5.95
N ASP A 65 -10.71 -24.79 -6.46
CA ASP A 65 -9.31 -25.04 -6.14
C ASP A 65 -8.80 -24.25 -4.92
N GLY A 66 -9.67 -23.48 -4.27
CA GLY A 66 -9.33 -22.63 -3.11
C GLY A 66 -8.43 -21.47 -3.50
#